data_AF-A0AAD4Q237-F1
#
_entry.id   AF-A0AAD4Q237-F1
#
_cell.length_a   1.000
_cell.length_b   1.000
_cell.length_c   1.000
_cell.angle_alpha   90.00
_cell.angle_beta   90.00
_cell.angle_gamma   90.00
#
_symmetry.space_group_name_H-M   'P 1'
#
loop_
_entity.id
_entity.type
_entity.pdbx_description
1 polymer ?
#
loop_
_entity_poly.entity_id
_entity_poly.type
_entity_poly.pdbx_seq_one_letter_code
_entity_poly.pdbx_strand_id
1 'polypeptide(L)'
;MFCGVTDPEKLELEVTRFEDAIITRSQEDGREGITLLPGVRTLIDNLGDSKHWTICTSATRGYGSAALEVVGIAPPETIVFAEDVAQGKPQPDPYLLGAKRCGVHPKRCLVVEDAPAGVQSGRAAGCKTLAVTTSHPRDRMVASRPDYLVENLSSVTMVPNETGITVTITTQ
;
A
#
# COMPACT_ATOMS: atom_id res chain seq x y z
N MET A 1 2.18 -4.90 -23.69
CA MET A 1 0.94 -4.18 -23.34
C MET A 1 -0.20 -5.15 -23.62
N PHE A 2 -0.86 -5.71 -22.59
CA PHE A 2 -1.65 -6.95 -22.69
C PHE A 2 -3.17 -6.76 -22.71
N CYS A 3 -3.67 -5.52 -22.86
CA CYS A 3 -5.09 -5.27 -23.09
C CYS A 3 -5.22 -4.38 -24.34
N GLY A 4 -5.87 -4.89 -25.38
CA GLY A 4 -6.05 -4.21 -26.67
C GLY A 4 -7.06 -3.06 -26.64
N VAL A 5 -7.19 -2.37 -25.51
CA VAL A 5 -8.02 -1.18 -25.34
C VAL A 5 -7.12 0.04 -25.46
N THR A 6 -7.21 0.72 -26.60
CA THR A 6 -6.40 1.92 -26.92
C THR A 6 -7.15 3.23 -26.67
N ASP A 7 -8.44 3.13 -26.35
CA ASP A 7 -9.31 4.27 -26.05
C ASP A 7 -9.22 4.59 -24.54
N PRO A 8 -8.76 5.79 -24.14
CA PRO A 8 -8.58 6.16 -22.73
C PRO A 8 -9.86 6.10 -21.92
N GLU A 9 -10.99 6.56 -22.46
CA GLU A 9 -12.27 6.58 -21.75
C GLU A 9 -12.79 5.16 -21.51
N LYS A 10 -12.62 4.30 -22.51
CA LYS A 10 -12.98 2.88 -22.41
C LYS A 10 -12.09 2.12 -21.43
N LEU A 11 -10.81 2.51 -21.30
CA LEU A 11 -9.89 1.92 -20.34
C LEU A 11 -10.30 2.29 -18.90
N GLU A 12 -10.61 3.56 -18.64
CA GLU A 12 -11.09 4.02 -17.33
C GLU A 12 -12.42 3.35 -16.93
N LEU A 13 -13.35 3.22 -17.88
CA LEU A 13 -14.62 2.51 -17.66
C LEU A 13 -14.41 1.03 -17.34
N GLU A 14 -13.52 0.34 -18.05
CA GLU A 14 -13.23 -1.06 -17.76
C GLU A 14 -12.49 -1.24 -16.42
N VAL A 15 -11.55 -0.35 -16.08
CA VAL A 15 -10.90 -0.36 -14.74
C VAL A 15 -11.95 -0.22 -13.65
N THR A 16 -12.82 0.79 -13.76
CA THR A 16 -13.92 1.01 -12.81
C THR A 16 -14.83 -0.22 -12.71
N ARG A 17 -15.21 -0.81 -13.87
CA ARG A 17 -16.06 -2.00 -13.90
C ARG A 17 -15.40 -3.23 -13.26
N PHE A 18 -14.09 -3.42 -13.45
CA PHE A 18 -13.34 -4.51 -12.82
C PHE A 18 -13.23 -4.31 -11.31
N GLU A 19 -12.95 -3.09 -10.88
CA GLU A 19 -12.84 -2.71 -9.46
C GLU A 19 -14.18 -2.86 -8.74
N ASP A 20 -15.28 -2.35 -9.31
CA ASP A 20 -16.64 -2.52 -8.79
C ASP A 20 -17.04 -4.00 -8.71
N ALA A 21 -16.63 -4.79 -9.71
CA ALA A 21 -16.87 -6.23 -9.72
C ALA A 21 -16.14 -6.96 -8.59
N ILE A 22 -14.93 -6.52 -8.20
CA ILE A 22 -14.19 -7.11 -7.07
C ILE A 22 -14.93 -6.82 -5.76
N ILE A 23 -15.40 -5.60 -5.58
CA ILE A 23 -16.15 -5.18 -4.38
C ILE A 23 -17.50 -5.92 -4.30
N THR A 24 -18.20 -6.05 -5.43
CA THR A 24 -19.56 -6.59 -5.48
C THR A 24 -19.58 -8.13 -5.45
N ARG A 25 -18.72 -8.79 -6.25
CA ARG A 25 -18.77 -10.27 -6.41
C ARG A 25 -18.14 -11.06 -5.28
N SER A 26 -17.40 -10.41 -4.39
CA SER A 26 -16.92 -11.07 -3.17
C SER A 26 -18.03 -11.60 -2.28
N GLN A 27 -19.26 -11.10 -2.44
CA GLN A 27 -20.42 -11.52 -1.66
C GLN A 27 -21.17 -12.71 -2.29
N GLU A 28 -20.98 -13.00 -3.58
CA GLU A 28 -21.88 -13.88 -4.35
C GLU A 28 -21.34 -15.31 -4.57
N ASP A 29 -20.01 -15.51 -4.68
CA ASP A 29 -19.42 -16.78 -5.17
C ASP A 29 -18.58 -17.57 -4.14
N GLY A 30 -18.61 -17.19 -2.86
CA GLY A 30 -17.82 -17.88 -1.81
C GLY A 30 -16.29 -17.71 -1.92
N ARG A 31 -15.83 -16.77 -2.76
CA ARG A 31 -14.44 -16.30 -2.78
C ARG A 31 -14.28 -15.26 -1.67
N GLU A 32 -13.24 -15.38 -0.85
CA GLU A 32 -12.92 -14.36 0.16
C GLU A 32 -12.74 -13.01 -0.54
N GLY A 33 -13.52 -12.03 -0.12
CA GLY A 33 -13.47 -10.67 -0.63
C GLY A 33 -12.25 -9.90 -0.19
N ILE A 34 -12.43 -8.59 -0.11
CA ILE A 34 -11.43 -7.71 0.51
C ILE A 34 -11.34 -8.08 1.99
N THR A 35 -10.20 -8.62 2.41
CA THR A 35 -9.95 -9.08 3.77
C THR A 35 -8.69 -8.43 4.35
N LEU A 36 -8.61 -8.38 5.69
CA LEU A 36 -7.43 -7.87 6.38
C LEU A 36 -6.38 -8.97 6.49
N LEU A 37 -5.15 -8.63 6.07
CA LEU A 37 -4.01 -9.51 6.24
C LEU A 37 -3.55 -9.56 7.72
N PRO A 38 -2.87 -10.65 8.13
CA PRO A 38 -2.40 -10.79 9.51
C PRO A 38 -1.55 -9.60 9.98
N GLY A 39 -1.91 -9.06 11.15
CA GLY A 39 -1.24 -7.92 11.80
C GLY A 39 -1.69 -6.53 11.35
N VAL A 40 -2.43 -6.40 10.23
CA VAL A 40 -2.85 -5.08 9.70
C VAL A 40 -3.73 -4.33 10.71
N ARG A 41 -4.78 -4.98 11.24
CA ARG A 41 -5.73 -4.32 12.17
C ARG A 41 -5.02 -3.73 13.38
N THR A 42 -4.19 -4.52 14.05
CA THR A 42 -3.43 -4.09 15.22
C THR A 42 -2.46 -2.96 14.89
N LEU A 43 -1.80 -3.02 13.72
CA LEU A 43 -0.87 -1.99 13.30
C LEU A 43 -1.59 -0.65 13.05
N ILE A 44 -2.70 -0.67 12.31
CA ILE A 44 -3.50 0.54 12.04
C ILE A 44 -4.07 1.13 13.33
N ASP A 45 -4.54 0.29 14.26
CA ASP A 45 -5.04 0.75 15.56
C ASP A 45 -3.98 1.45 16.39
N ASN A 46 -2.75 0.92 16.38
CA ASN A 46 -1.64 1.57 17.07
C ASN A 46 -1.25 2.90 16.43
N LEU A 47 -1.34 3.01 15.10
CA LEU A 47 -1.07 4.26 14.39
C LEU A 47 -2.14 5.33 14.66
N GLY A 48 -3.41 4.91 14.77
CA GLY A 48 -4.55 5.80 15.02
C GLY A 48 -4.56 7.04 14.11
N ASP A 49 -4.94 8.18 14.68
CA ASP A 49 -5.02 9.46 13.97
C ASP A 49 -3.66 10.16 13.78
N SER A 50 -2.55 9.43 13.89
CA SER A 50 -1.22 10.00 13.69
C SER A 50 -1.04 10.57 12.29
N LYS A 51 -0.48 11.77 12.20
CA LYS A 51 -0.17 12.46 10.93
C LYS A 51 1.09 11.93 10.23
N HIS A 52 1.82 11.04 10.90
CA HIS A 52 3.12 10.55 10.45
C HIS A 52 3.05 9.34 9.50
N TRP A 53 1.86 8.97 9.02
CA TRP A 53 1.68 7.90 8.05
C TRP A 53 0.59 8.25 7.02
N THR A 54 0.66 7.56 5.89
CA THR A 54 -0.29 7.66 4.77
C THR A 54 -0.29 6.35 3.99
N ILE A 55 -1.32 6.13 3.17
CA ILE A 55 -1.38 5.03 2.20
C ILE A 55 -0.91 5.56 0.85
N CYS A 56 -0.07 4.79 0.14
CA CYS A 56 0.34 5.06 -1.24
C CYS A 56 0.01 3.84 -2.11
N THR A 57 -1.06 3.93 -2.89
CA THR A 57 -1.64 2.80 -3.63
C THR A 57 -1.63 3.03 -5.15
N SER A 58 -1.61 1.93 -5.90
CA SER A 58 -1.84 1.93 -7.35
C SER A 58 -3.32 1.71 -7.69
N ALA A 59 -4.20 1.63 -6.69
CA ALA A 59 -5.64 1.65 -6.86
C ALA A 59 -6.14 3.04 -7.26
N THR A 60 -7.27 3.06 -7.95
CA THR A 60 -8.06 4.29 -8.12
C THR A 60 -8.59 4.78 -6.77
N ARG A 61 -9.00 6.04 -6.73
CA ARG A 61 -9.67 6.62 -5.56
C ARG A 61 -10.96 5.89 -5.21
N GLY A 62 -11.76 5.54 -6.22
CA GLY A 62 -13.03 4.83 -6.04
C GLY A 62 -12.83 3.48 -5.35
N TYR A 63 -11.98 2.63 -5.94
CA TYR A 63 -11.71 1.31 -5.40
C TYR A 63 -11.02 1.34 -4.04
N GLY A 64 -9.95 2.13 -3.90
CA GLY A 64 -9.18 2.17 -2.66
C GLY A 64 -9.99 2.68 -1.47
N SER A 65 -10.90 3.64 -1.69
CA SER A 65 -11.77 4.17 -0.63
C SER A 65 -12.83 3.14 -0.23
N ALA A 66 -13.48 2.49 -1.21
CA ALA A 66 -14.45 1.44 -0.94
C ALA A 66 -13.81 0.21 -0.25
N ALA A 67 -12.58 -0.15 -0.64
CA ALA A 67 -11.84 -1.25 -0.01
C ALA A 67 -11.61 -1.02 1.49
N LEU A 68 -11.25 0.21 1.89
CA LEU A 68 -11.08 0.58 3.29
C LEU A 68 -12.40 0.51 4.07
N GLU A 69 -13.50 0.93 3.46
CA GLU A 69 -14.84 0.86 4.04
C GLU A 69 -15.28 -0.59 4.28
N VAL A 70 -15.09 -1.48 3.29
CA VAL A 70 -15.43 -2.91 3.39
C VAL A 70 -14.74 -3.59 4.59
N VAL A 71 -13.47 -3.24 4.85
CA VAL A 71 -12.70 -3.83 5.95
C VAL A 71 -12.75 -3.02 7.25
N GLY A 72 -13.53 -1.94 7.29
CA GLY A 72 -13.73 -1.11 8.47
C GLY A 72 -12.46 -0.40 8.97
N ILE A 73 -11.57 0.00 8.05
CA ILE A 73 -10.40 0.83 8.38
C ILE A 73 -10.75 2.31 8.17
N ALA A 74 -10.57 3.12 9.21
CA ALA A 74 -10.61 4.57 9.07
C ALA A 74 -9.43 5.05 8.20
N PRO A 75 -9.68 5.88 7.17
CA PRO A 75 -8.60 6.37 6.31
C PRO A 75 -7.68 7.33 7.07
N PRO A 76 -6.36 7.33 6.79
CA PRO A 76 -5.46 8.36 7.31
C PRO A 76 -5.81 9.75 6.75
N GLU A 77 -5.26 10.81 7.35
CA GLU A 77 -5.48 12.21 6.95
C GLU A 77 -5.23 12.44 5.45
N THR A 78 -4.30 11.70 4.86
CA THR A 78 -4.03 11.75 3.43
C THR A 78 -3.81 10.35 2.86
N ILE A 79 -4.20 10.14 1.61
CA ILE A 79 -3.93 8.92 0.81
C ILE A 79 -3.47 9.35 -0.57
N VAL A 80 -2.43 8.72 -1.10
CA VAL A 80 -1.99 8.86 -2.50
C VAL A 80 -2.56 7.71 -3.32
N PHE A 81 -3.41 8.05 -4.30
CA PHE A 81 -4.00 7.11 -5.26
C PHE A 81 -3.27 7.16 -6.61
N ALA A 82 -3.64 6.27 -7.53
CA ALA A 82 -3.03 6.20 -8.86
C ALA A 82 -3.15 7.53 -9.64
N GLU A 83 -4.28 8.22 -9.48
CA GLU A 83 -4.59 9.48 -10.17
C GLU A 83 -3.79 10.68 -9.62
N ASP A 84 -3.17 10.53 -8.43
CA ASP A 84 -2.41 11.61 -7.79
C ASP A 84 -0.98 11.75 -8.36
N VAL A 85 -0.52 10.82 -9.20
CA VAL A 85 0.86 10.74 -9.66
C VAL A 85 0.98 10.63 -11.18
N ALA A 86 2.04 11.22 -11.74
CA ALA A 86 2.32 11.10 -13.18
C ALA A 86 2.84 9.70 -13.53
N GLN A 87 3.64 9.10 -12.65
CA GLN A 87 4.20 7.76 -12.85
C GLN A 87 3.96 6.88 -11.64
N GLY A 88 3.26 5.75 -11.84
CA GLY A 88 3.07 4.74 -10.81
C GLY A 88 4.34 3.94 -10.51
N LYS A 89 4.25 3.05 -9.50
CA LYS A 89 5.31 2.08 -9.15
C LYS A 89 5.74 1.31 -10.42
N PRO A 90 7.05 1.14 -10.72
CA PRO A 90 8.19 1.29 -9.81
C PRO A 90 8.81 2.70 -9.73
N GLN A 91 8.19 3.72 -10.33
CA GLN A 91 8.68 5.10 -10.23
C GLN A 91 8.43 5.67 -8.83
N PRO A 92 9.27 6.60 -8.34
CA PRO A 92 9.26 7.03 -6.93
C PRO A 92 8.10 7.97 -6.57
N ASP A 93 7.38 8.49 -7.56
CA ASP A 93 6.37 9.55 -7.42
C ASP A 93 5.35 9.29 -6.29
N PRO A 94 4.78 8.08 -6.10
CA PRO A 94 3.79 7.84 -5.04
C PRO A 94 4.36 8.09 -3.65
N TYR A 95 5.57 7.60 -3.36
CA TYR A 95 6.16 7.75 -2.03
C TYR A 95 6.77 9.13 -1.81
N LEU A 96 7.26 9.79 -2.87
CA LEU A 96 7.67 11.19 -2.78
C LEU A 96 6.47 12.08 -2.43
N LEU A 97 5.33 11.85 -3.06
CA LEU A 97 4.10 12.57 -2.78
C LEU A 97 3.56 12.23 -1.38
N GLY A 98 3.58 10.97 -0.98
CA GLY A 98 3.15 10.54 0.36
C GLY A 98 4.00 11.19 1.46
N ALA A 99 5.33 11.13 1.33
CA ALA A 99 6.24 11.79 2.26
C ALA A 99 6.00 13.31 2.34
N LYS A 100 5.77 13.96 1.18
CA LYS A 100 5.42 15.39 1.12
C LYS A 100 4.10 15.68 1.84
N ARG A 101 3.06 14.87 1.65
CA ARG A 101 1.74 15.03 2.30
C ARG A 101 1.83 14.83 3.82
N CYS A 102 2.71 13.94 4.29
CA CYS A 102 3.03 13.77 5.72
C CYS A 102 4.03 14.81 6.27
N GLY A 103 4.53 15.74 5.46
CA GLY A 103 5.48 16.77 5.90
C GLY A 103 6.87 16.24 6.31
N VAL A 104 7.27 15.07 5.81
CA VAL A 104 8.53 14.40 6.18
C VAL A 104 9.43 14.18 4.98
N HIS A 105 10.74 14.15 5.23
CA HIS A 105 11.72 13.82 4.18
C HIS A 105 11.66 12.31 3.84
N PRO A 106 11.70 11.88 2.56
CA PRO A 106 11.63 10.46 2.18
C PRO A 106 12.64 9.54 2.88
N LYS A 107 13.88 10.00 3.08
CA LYS A 107 14.92 9.27 3.88
C LYS A 107 14.54 8.99 5.34
N ARG A 108 13.52 9.64 5.88
CA ARG A 108 12.95 9.39 7.22
C ARG A 108 11.68 8.54 7.17
N CYS A 109 11.32 8.01 6.00
CA CYS A 109 10.14 7.18 5.81
C CYS A 109 10.51 5.69 5.72
N LEU A 110 9.61 4.85 6.19
CA LEU A 110 9.61 3.41 5.95
C LEU A 110 8.41 3.07 5.05
N VAL A 111 8.68 2.48 3.90
CA VAL A 111 7.65 1.98 2.97
C VAL A 111 7.40 0.51 3.26
N VAL A 112 6.14 0.14 3.47
CA VAL A 112 5.69 -1.26 3.64
C VAL A 112 5.08 -1.74 2.33
N GLU A 113 5.56 -2.86 1.80
CA GLU A 113 5.19 -3.34 0.44
C GLU A 113 5.12 -4.85 0.30
N ASP A 114 4.20 -5.32 -0.53
CA ASP A 114 3.98 -6.74 -0.85
C ASP A 114 4.33 -7.07 -2.32
N ALA A 115 4.76 -6.07 -3.10
CA ALA A 115 5.14 -6.23 -4.50
C ALA A 115 6.56 -5.71 -4.80
N PRO A 116 7.33 -6.39 -5.69
CA PRO A 116 8.66 -5.94 -6.08
C PRO A 116 8.70 -4.52 -6.66
N ALA A 117 7.68 -4.13 -7.43
CA ALA A 117 7.60 -2.80 -8.02
C ALA A 117 7.47 -1.71 -6.94
N GLY A 118 6.71 -1.97 -5.88
CA GLY A 118 6.60 -1.05 -4.76
C GLY A 118 7.87 -0.94 -3.94
N VAL A 119 8.55 -2.07 -3.66
CA VAL A 119 9.87 -2.05 -3.01
C VAL A 119 10.86 -1.20 -3.83
N GLN A 120 10.91 -1.41 -5.15
CA GLN A 120 11.76 -0.63 -6.05
C GLN A 120 11.41 0.87 -6.03
N SER A 121 10.12 1.21 -6.05
CA SER A 121 9.63 2.59 -5.97
C SER A 121 10.01 3.26 -4.65
N GLY A 122 9.84 2.57 -3.51
CA GLY A 122 10.22 3.10 -2.19
C GLY A 122 11.71 3.37 -2.10
N ARG A 123 12.53 2.44 -2.63
CA ARG A 123 13.98 2.63 -2.71
C ARG A 123 14.37 3.78 -3.65
N ALA A 124 13.74 3.90 -4.80
CA ALA A 124 13.97 4.98 -5.75
C ALA A 124 13.62 6.36 -5.16
N ALA A 125 12.61 6.42 -4.28
CA ALA A 125 12.26 7.62 -3.53
C ALA A 125 13.26 7.96 -2.40
N GLY A 126 14.18 7.03 -2.09
CA GLY A 126 15.16 7.17 -1.01
C GLY A 126 14.63 6.78 0.38
N CYS A 127 13.49 6.09 0.45
CA CYS A 127 12.93 5.56 1.69
C CYS A 127 13.65 4.26 2.12
N LYS A 128 13.53 3.90 3.40
CA LYS A 128 13.73 2.51 3.82
C LYS A 128 12.53 1.68 3.39
N THR A 129 12.71 0.38 3.19
CA THR A 129 11.67 -0.54 2.73
C THR A 129 11.56 -1.77 3.63
N LEU A 130 10.32 -2.11 3.99
CA LEU A 130 9.92 -3.34 4.66
C LEU A 130 9.01 -4.13 3.71
N ALA A 131 9.51 -5.26 3.23
CA ALA A 131 8.73 -6.16 2.40
C ALA A 131 7.97 -7.19 3.23
N VAL A 132 6.76 -7.53 2.80
CA VAL A 132 5.97 -8.69 3.25
C VAL A 132 5.87 -9.73 2.13
N THR A 133 5.67 -11.01 2.47
CA THR A 133 5.58 -12.11 1.48
C THR A 133 4.17 -12.66 1.32
N THR A 134 3.15 -11.81 1.48
CA THR A 134 1.74 -12.19 1.42
C THR A 134 1.23 -12.39 -0.02
N SER A 135 1.75 -11.61 -0.96
CA SER A 135 1.25 -11.58 -2.36
C SER A 135 2.24 -12.17 -3.37
N HIS A 136 3.53 -12.18 -3.04
CA HIS A 136 4.59 -12.68 -3.89
C HIS A 136 5.52 -13.64 -3.14
N PRO A 137 6.05 -14.68 -3.83
CA PRO A 137 7.05 -15.57 -3.26
C PRO A 137 8.25 -14.82 -2.67
N ARG A 138 8.80 -15.38 -1.59
CA ARG A 138 9.91 -14.78 -0.82
C ARG A 138 11.12 -14.45 -1.68
N ASP A 139 11.52 -15.36 -2.58
CA ASP A 139 12.66 -15.18 -3.49
C ASP A 139 12.47 -13.95 -4.41
N ARG A 140 11.26 -13.74 -4.91
CA ARG A 140 10.91 -12.56 -5.72
C ARG A 140 10.99 -11.27 -4.92
N MET A 141 10.55 -11.29 -3.66
CA MET A 141 10.70 -10.14 -2.76
C MET A 141 12.17 -9.88 -2.41
N VAL A 142 12.96 -10.92 -2.12
CA VAL A 142 14.41 -10.79 -1.89
C VAL A 142 15.11 -10.18 -3.11
N ALA A 143 14.77 -10.59 -4.33
CA ALA A 143 15.34 -10.04 -5.56
C ALA A 143 15.08 -8.53 -5.73
N SER A 144 14.02 -7.99 -5.13
CA SER A 144 13.73 -6.55 -5.12
C SER A 144 14.58 -5.74 -4.12
N ARG A 145 15.40 -6.43 -3.30
CA ARG A 145 16.37 -5.87 -2.34
C ARG A 145 15.74 -4.92 -1.29
N PRO A 146 14.72 -5.35 -0.53
CA PRO A 146 14.19 -4.56 0.57
C PRO A 146 15.22 -4.42 1.70
N ASP A 147 15.09 -3.39 2.55
CA ASP A 147 15.94 -3.24 3.74
C ASP A 147 15.57 -4.25 4.85
N TYR A 148 14.28 -4.59 4.94
CA TYR A 148 13.73 -5.57 5.87
C TYR A 148 12.73 -6.48 5.17
N LEU A 149 12.57 -7.72 5.65
CA LEU A 149 11.65 -8.69 5.07
C LEU A 149 11.00 -9.53 6.18
N VAL A 150 9.68 -9.54 6.22
CA VAL A 150 8.87 -10.36 7.14
C VAL A 150 7.83 -11.17 6.34
N GLU A 151 7.23 -12.18 6.96
CA GLU A 151 6.18 -12.96 6.29
C GLU A 151 4.89 -12.13 6.13
N ASN A 152 4.47 -11.50 7.21
CA ASN A 152 3.30 -10.63 7.31
C ASN A 152 3.52 -9.62 8.47
N LEU A 153 2.53 -8.77 8.75
CA LEU A 153 2.69 -7.68 9.71
C LEU A 153 2.49 -8.12 11.18
N SER A 154 2.24 -9.39 11.46
CA SER A 154 2.07 -9.88 12.85
C SER A 154 3.35 -9.78 13.68
N SER A 155 4.53 -9.72 13.04
CA SER A 155 5.83 -9.55 13.70
C SER A 155 6.30 -8.09 13.73
N VAL A 156 5.42 -7.13 13.42
CA VAL A 156 5.75 -5.71 13.28
C VAL A 156 4.82 -4.88 14.15
N THR A 157 5.39 -3.99 14.96
CA THR A 157 4.62 -2.97 15.67
C THR A 157 5.05 -1.58 15.24
N MET A 158 4.07 -0.69 15.09
CA MET A 158 4.28 0.71 14.74
C MET A 158 3.53 1.57 15.74
N VAL A 159 4.26 2.34 16.54
CA VAL A 159 3.68 3.17 17.62
C VAL A 159 4.10 4.61 17.41
N PRO A 160 3.16 5.56 17.26
CA PRO A 160 3.48 6.98 17.19
C PRO A 160 4.25 7.45 18.43
N ASN A 161 5.17 8.39 18.22
CA ASN A 161 5.87 9.12 19.26
C ASN A 161 5.92 10.61 18.91
N GLU A 162 6.53 11.43 19.76
CA GLU A 162 6.59 12.89 19.60
C GLU A 162 7.18 13.36 18.25
N THR A 163 8.01 12.53 17.60
CA THR A 163 8.79 12.92 16.42
C THR A 163 8.54 12.05 15.18
N GLY A 164 7.63 11.08 15.26
CA GLY A 164 7.38 10.12 14.18
C GLY A 164 6.70 8.83 14.67
N ILE A 165 7.21 7.70 14.18
CA ILE A 165 6.72 6.35 14.48
C ILE A 165 7.91 5.50 14.90
N THR A 166 7.82 4.84 16.05
CA THR A 166 8.74 3.78 16.45
C THR A 166 8.30 2.49 15.79
N VAL A 167 9.21 1.84 15.05
CA VAL A 167 8.95 0.55 14.39
C VAL A 167 9.78 -0.52 15.08
N THR A 168 9.12 -1.58 15.56
CA THR A 168 9.78 -2.78 16.09
C THR A 168 9.48 -3.95 15.18
N ILE A 169 10.52 -4.68 14.79
CA ILE A 169 10.40 -5.91 14.00
C ILE A 169 10.95 -7.05 14.84
N THR A 170 10.10 -8.01 15.19
CA THR A 170 10.51 -9.20 15.94
C THR A 170 10.95 -10.27 14.95
N THR A 171 12.24 -10.60 14.96
CA THR A 171 12.77 -11.73 14.20
C THR A 171 12.61 -13.00 15.02
N GLN A 172 12.02 -14.04 14.42
CA GLN A 172 12.11 -15.41 14.95
C GLN A 172 13.47 -16.02 14.60
#